data_AF-A0A973FVI5-F1
#
_entry.id   AF-A0A973FVI5-F1
#
_cell.length_a   1.000
_cell.length_b   1.000
_cell.length_c   1.000
_cell.angle_alpha   90.00
_cell.angle_beta   90.00
_cell.angle_gamma   90.00
#
_symmetry.space_group_name_H-M   'P 1'
#
loop_
_entity.id
_entity.type
_entity.pdbx_description
1 polymer ?
#
loop_
_entity_poly.entity_id
_entity_poly.type
_entity_poly.pdbx_seq_one_letter_code
_entity_poly.pdbx_strand_id
1 'polypeptide(L)'
;MKYTKTPLNHGYANQILSIDLGKSTIDIEPLTQEIRDFFIGGRGMGLYLLHRRITAATTAYSPDNPLIFAPGPLGGIPQFPGTSKCMAVSLSPLTHIPGVSNFGGYFGAYLKYAGFDALEITGIAEKNVMIVIDSFRGDISIIDAPAIDQVFNLEHAIIEQLMQAGHEKKNIVFLTTGVGASTTNYGCINSHYFDVAKPAHGTKGLFRTKQAGRTGLGS
;
A
#
# COMPACT_ATOMS: atom_id res chain seq x y z
N MET A 1 -7.46 7.25 13.99
CA MET A 1 -7.56 8.66 13.59
C MET A 1 -8.76 8.78 12.68
N LYS A 2 -9.77 9.56 13.10
CA LYS A 2 -10.90 9.84 12.24
C LYS A 2 -10.47 10.73 11.08
N TYR A 3 -10.93 10.40 9.88
CA TYR A 3 -10.65 11.17 8.68
C TYR A 3 -11.90 11.30 7.82
N THR A 4 -11.94 12.38 7.05
CA THR A 4 -13.00 12.61 6.08
C THR A 4 -12.47 12.28 4.70
N LYS A 5 -13.12 11.35 4.01
CA LYS A 5 -12.78 10.98 2.64
C LYS A 5 -13.10 12.13 1.69
N THR A 6 -12.14 12.48 0.85
CA THR A 6 -12.35 13.42 -0.26
C THR A 6 -12.89 12.69 -1.50
N PRO A 7 -13.96 13.18 -2.15
CA PRO A 7 -14.44 12.59 -3.39
C PRO A 7 -13.40 12.75 -4.51
N LEU A 8 -13.31 11.74 -5.38
CA LEU A 8 -12.40 11.80 -6.52
C LEU A 8 -12.88 12.83 -7.55
N ASN A 9 -12.01 13.74 -7.96
CA ASN A 9 -12.23 14.68 -9.06
C ASN A 9 -11.20 14.42 -10.17
N HIS A 10 -11.66 14.11 -11.38
CA HIS A 10 -10.82 13.72 -12.52
C HIS A 10 -9.76 12.65 -12.18
N GLY A 11 -10.13 11.70 -11.31
CA GLY A 11 -9.25 10.63 -10.86
C GLY A 11 -8.32 10.99 -9.71
N TYR A 12 -8.41 12.18 -9.10
CA TYR A 12 -7.56 12.63 -7.99
C TYR A 12 -8.33 12.81 -6.69
N ALA A 13 -7.74 12.40 -5.56
CA ALA A 13 -8.27 12.69 -4.24
C ALA A 13 -7.67 13.98 -3.64
N ASN A 14 -6.54 14.43 -4.21
CA ASN A 14 -5.70 15.53 -3.76
C ASN A 14 -5.20 15.38 -2.32
N GLN A 15 -4.97 14.13 -1.87
CA GLN A 15 -4.50 13.83 -0.51
C GLN A 15 -3.41 12.75 -0.53
N ILE A 16 -2.40 12.94 0.29
CA ILE A 16 -1.32 11.97 0.56
C ILE A 16 -1.47 11.55 2.02
N LEU A 17 -1.52 10.25 2.27
CA LEU A 17 -1.48 9.70 3.63
C LEU A 17 -0.02 9.43 4.00
N SER A 18 0.49 10.09 5.04
CA SER A 18 1.82 9.84 5.58
C SER A 18 1.72 9.20 6.96
N ILE A 19 2.47 8.13 7.19
CA ILE A 19 2.46 7.38 8.45
C ILE A 19 3.90 7.18 8.91
N ASP A 20 4.21 7.63 10.14
CA ASP A 20 5.49 7.37 10.80
C ASP A 20 5.28 6.30 11.87
N LEU A 21 5.77 5.08 11.61
CA LEU A 21 5.67 3.94 12.50
C LEU A 21 6.55 4.08 13.75
N GLY A 22 7.66 4.82 13.66
CA GLY A 22 8.55 5.05 14.79
C GLY A 22 7.93 6.03 15.80
N LYS A 23 7.13 6.99 15.31
CA LYS A 23 6.39 7.94 16.16
C LYS A 23 4.92 7.56 16.38
N SER A 24 4.43 6.53 15.70
CA SER A 24 3.02 6.18 15.62
C SER A 24 2.10 7.35 15.23
N THR A 25 2.56 8.21 14.29
CA THR A 25 1.77 9.34 13.78
C THR A 25 1.12 9.03 12.44
N ILE A 26 -0.03 9.64 12.20
CA ILE A 26 -0.83 9.50 10.99
C ILE A 26 -1.22 10.90 10.56
N ASP A 27 -0.77 11.30 9.38
CA ASP A 27 -0.94 12.64 8.85
C ASP A 27 -1.52 12.57 7.43
N ILE A 28 -2.39 13.53 7.11
CA ILE A 28 -2.97 13.66 5.77
C ILE A 28 -2.53 15.01 5.20
N GLU A 29 -1.67 14.96 4.19
CA GLU A 29 -1.13 16.13 3.52
C GLU A 29 -1.90 16.41 2.22
N PRO A 30 -2.15 17.69 1.89
CA PRO A 30 -2.74 18.04 0.62
C PRO A 30 -1.75 17.78 -0.53
N LEU A 31 -2.20 17.09 -1.58
CA LEU A 31 -1.50 17.06 -2.85
C LEU A 31 -1.88 18.32 -3.65
N THR A 32 -0.94 19.26 -3.74
CA THR A 32 -1.18 20.52 -4.46
C THR A 32 -1.36 20.27 -5.96
N GLN A 33 -2.11 21.16 -6.61
CA GLN A 33 -2.36 21.08 -8.04
C GLN A 33 -1.07 21.10 -8.87
N GLU A 34 -0.09 21.93 -8.50
CA GLU A 34 1.19 22.02 -9.21
C GLU A 34 1.93 20.67 -9.23
N ILE A 35 2.06 20.03 -8.05
CA ILE A 35 2.70 18.72 -7.92
C ILE A 35 1.90 17.67 -8.68
N ARG A 36 0.57 17.68 -8.54
CA ARG A 36 -0.34 16.75 -9.20
C ARG A 36 -0.20 16.81 -10.71
N ASP A 37 -0.26 18.01 -11.28
CA ASP A 37 -0.28 18.21 -12.73
C ASP A 37 1.09 17.92 -13.34
N PHE A 38 2.19 18.14 -12.60
CA PHE A 38 3.55 17.82 -13.05
C PHE A 38 3.88 16.32 -12.94
N PHE A 39 3.64 15.70 -11.78
CA PHE A 39 4.06 14.33 -11.51
C PHE A 39 3.00 13.28 -11.86
N ILE A 40 1.75 13.70 -12.08
CA ILE A 40 0.59 12.94 -12.55
C ILE A 40 0.10 11.85 -11.59
N GLY A 41 0.97 11.05 -10.98
CA GLY A 41 0.65 9.88 -10.17
C GLY A 41 1.66 8.76 -10.37
N GLY A 42 1.37 7.59 -9.81
CA GLY A 42 2.15 6.37 -10.06
C GLY A 42 3.65 6.54 -9.78
N ARG A 43 4.48 6.22 -10.78
CA ARG A 43 5.95 6.27 -10.64
C ARG A 43 6.45 7.70 -10.41
N GLY A 44 5.90 8.68 -11.13
CA GLY A 44 6.32 10.07 -11.03
C GLY A 44 6.09 10.61 -9.62
N MET A 45 4.87 10.40 -9.10
CA MET A 45 4.52 10.78 -7.74
C MET A 45 5.38 10.07 -6.70
N GLY A 46 5.54 8.75 -6.82
CA GLY A 46 6.35 7.99 -5.86
C GLY A 46 7.81 8.43 -5.81
N LEU A 47 8.42 8.73 -6.96
CA LEU A 47 9.80 9.23 -7.01
C LEU A 47 9.95 10.66 -6.49
N TYR A 48 8.95 11.52 -6.73
CA TYR A 48 8.92 12.86 -6.15
C TYR A 48 8.88 12.82 -4.61
N LEU A 49 7.99 12.00 -4.04
CA LEU A 49 7.88 11.82 -2.60
C LEU A 49 9.18 11.24 -2.02
N LEU A 50 9.74 10.21 -2.66
CA LEU A 50 11.02 9.65 -2.25
C LEU A 50 12.11 10.72 -2.23
N HIS A 51 12.25 11.50 -3.30
CA HIS A 51 13.25 12.57 -3.41
C HIS A 51 13.08 13.65 -2.33
N ARG A 52 11.84 13.97 -1.92
CA ARG A 52 11.59 14.94 -0.84
C ARG A 52 11.99 14.43 0.54
N ARG A 53 11.93 13.11 0.74
CA ARG A 53 12.13 12.50 2.07
C ARG A 53 13.59 12.15 2.35
N ILE A 54 14.33 11.75 1.32
CA ILE A 54 15.69 11.25 1.48
C ILE A 54 16.75 12.34 1.30
N THR A 55 17.93 12.10 1.87
CA THR A 55 19.13 12.88 1.64
C THR A 55 20.22 11.99 1.03
N ALA A 56 21.37 12.58 0.66
CA ALA A 56 22.52 11.81 0.21
C ALA A 56 23.06 10.81 1.25
N ALA A 57 22.74 11.00 2.54
CA ALA A 57 23.15 10.10 3.62
C ALA A 57 22.12 9.00 3.92
N THR A 58 20.91 9.08 3.36
CA THR A 58 19.86 8.10 3.61
C THR A 58 20.19 6.78 2.91
N THR A 59 20.13 5.69 3.66
CA THR A 59 20.35 4.32 3.16
C THR A 59 19.04 3.55 3.08
N ALA A 60 19.03 2.40 2.43
CA ALA A 60 17.84 1.54 2.36
C ALA A 60 17.31 1.09 3.74
N TYR A 61 18.19 1.01 4.75
CA TYR A 61 17.86 0.58 6.12
C TYR A 61 17.63 1.74 7.08
N SER A 62 17.75 2.98 6.60
CA SER A 62 17.48 4.16 7.44
C SER A 62 15.99 4.21 7.77
N PRO A 63 15.58 4.52 9.02
CA PRO A 63 14.17 4.66 9.38
C PRO A 63 13.46 5.77 8.58
N ASP A 64 14.22 6.76 8.07
CA ASP A 64 13.69 7.83 7.22
C ASP A 64 13.53 7.43 5.74
N ASN A 65 13.98 6.23 5.32
CA ASN A 65 13.73 5.73 3.97
C ASN A 65 12.25 5.35 3.84
N PRO A 66 11.47 6.05 3.00
CA PRO A 66 10.04 5.79 2.93
C PRO A 66 9.74 4.58 2.05
N LEU A 67 8.74 3.80 2.45
CA LEU A 67 8.03 2.88 1.58
C LEU A 67 6.76 3.57 1.06
N ILE A 68 6.72 3.84 -0.24
CA ILE A 68 5.67 4.63 -0.87
C ILE A 68 4.84 3.75 -1.79
N PHE A 69 3.52 3.81 -1.64
CA PHE A 69 2.55 3.21 -2.55
C PHE A 69 1.81 4.31 -3.31
N ALA A 70 2.01 4.37 -4.62
CA ALA A 70 1.44 5.39 -5.49
C ALA A 70 0.66 4.75 -6.65
N PRO A 71 -0.68 4.74 -6.63
CA PRO A 71 -1.50 4.43 -7.80
C PRO A 71 -1.46 5.56 -8.85
N GLY A 72 -1.87 5.25 -10.07
CA GLY A 72 -2.10 6.27 -11.10
C GLY A 72 -3.47 6.94 -10.93
N PRO A 73 -3.73 8.07 -11.60
CA PRO A 73 -5.02 8.77 -11.54
C PRO A 73 -6.18 7.97 -12.14
N LEU A 74 -5.88 7.05 -13.06
CA LEU A 74 -6.87 6.11 -13.59
C LEU A 74 -7.20 4.98 -12.60
N GLY A 75 -6.55 4.94 -11.45
CA GLY A 75 -6.70 3.95 -10.38
C GLY A 75 -8.14 3.62 -10.05
N GLY A 76 -8.62 2.44 -10.48
CA GLY A 76 -9.98 1.97 -10.20
C GLY A 76 -11.05 2.40 -11.21
N ILE A 77 -10.73 3.17 -12.26
CA ILE A 77 -11.71 3.59 -13.26
C ILE A 77 -12.11 2.39 -14.14
N PRO A 78 -13.37 1.89 -14.08
CA PRO A 78 -13.77 0.66 -14.76
C PRO A 78 -13.94 0.82 -16.28
N GLN A 79 -14.04 2.06 -16.78
CA GLN A 79 -14.18 2.34 -18.21
C GLN A 79 -12.92 2.00 -19.02
N PHE A 80 -11.78 1.82 -18.35
CA PHE A 80 -10.51 1.49 -18.97
C PHE A 80 -10.06 0.08 -18.52
N PRO A 81 -9.52 -0.74 -19.42
CA PRO A 81 -9.00 -2.05 -19.05
C PRO A 81 -7.72 -1.93 -18.21
N GLY A 82 -7.60 -2.69 -17.13
CA GLY A 82 -6.34 -2.89 -16.41
C GLY A 82 -5.87 -1.73 -15.51
N THR A 83 -6.78 -0.89 -15.03
CA THR A 83 -6.49 0.39 -14.36
C THR A 83 -6.27 0.34 -12.85
N SER A 84 -5.94 -0.80 -12.28
CA SER A 84 -5.74 -0.95 -10.82
C SER A 84 -4.27 -1.08 -10.41
N LYS A 85 -3.36 -0.60 -11.25
CA LYS A 85 -1.92 -0.65 -11.01
C LYS A 85 -1.49 0.27 -9.87
N CYS A 86 -0.54 -0.20 -9.08
CA CYS A 86 0.11 0.56 -8.02
C CYS A 86 1.63 0.41 -8.13
N MET A 87 2.35 1.46 -7.75
CA MET A 87 3.81 1.48 -7.68
C MET A 87 4.23 1.41 -6.22
N ALA A 88 5.08 0.46 -5.87
CA ALA A 88 5.88 0.48 -4.64
C ALA A 88 7.21 1.16 -4.95
N VAL A 89 7.59 2.19 -4.18
CA VAL A 89 8.78 3.01 -4.39
C VAL A 89 9.50 3.22 -3.07
N SER A 90 10.81 3.00 -3.05
CA SER A 90 11.70 3.21 -1.90
C SER A 90 13.16 3.16 -2.36
N LEU A 91 14.14 3.44 -1.51
CA LEU A 91 15.53 3.02 -1.77
C LEU A 91 15.62 1.49 -1.66
N SER A 92 16.19 0.86 -2.68
CA SER A 92 16.31 -0.60 -2.72
C SER A 92 17.45 -1.09 -1.81
N PRO A 93 17.23 -2.07 -0.92
CA PRO A 93 18.31 -2.71 -0.17
C PRO A 93 19.20 -3.60 -1.06
N LEU A 94 18.70 -4.01 -2.24
CA LEU A 94 19.47 -4.79 -3.21
C LEU A 94 20.47 -3.92 -3.99
N THR A 95 20.00 -2.78 -4.50
CA THR A 95 20.77 -1.97 -5.46
C THR A 95 21.25 -0.64 -4.89
N HIS A 96 20.79 -0.26 -3.70
CA HIS A 96 21.09 1.00 -3.02
C HIS A 96 20.71 2.26 -3.80
N ILE A 97 19.85 2.12 -4.81
CA ILE A 97 19.31 3.24 -5.61
C ILE A 97 17.77 3.24 -5.53
N PRO A 98 17.08 4.30 -5.99
CA PRO A 98 15.62 4.32 -6.07
C PRO A 98 15.05 3.10 -6.81
N GLY A 99 14.36 2.24 -6.08
CA GLY A 99 13.67 1.07 -6.58
C GLY A 99 12.21 1.39 -6.87
N VAL A 100 11.70 0.83 -7.97
CA VAL A 100 10.30 0.99 -8.39
C VAL A 100 9.75 -0.36 -8.82
N SER A 101 8.75 -0.87 -8.09
CA SER A 101 8.07 -2.12 -8.40
C SER A 101 6.59 -1.88 -8.72
N ASN A 102 6.16 -2.28 -9.92
CA ASN A 102 4.75 -2.23 -10.33
C ASN A 102 4.03 -3.52 -9.92
N PHE A 103 2.82 -3.39 -9.37
CA PHE A 103 1.93 -4.52 -9.12
C PHE A 103 0.49 -4.17 -9.51
N GLY A 104 -0.31 -5.22 -9.69
CA GLY A 104 -1.76 -5.12 -9.92
C GLY A 104 -2.53 -5.77 -8.78
N GLY A 105 -3.78 -6.15 -9.03
CA GLY A 105 -4.73 -6.51 -7.96
C GLY A 105 -5.64 -5.31 -7.69
N TYR A 106 -6.21 -5.19 -6.50
CA TYR A 106 -7.19 -4.13 -6.21
C TYR A 106 -6.65 -3.03 -5.27
N PHE A 107 -5.48 -3.22 -4.64
CA PHE A 107 -4.94 -2.29 -3.66
C PHE A 107 -4.85 -0.84 -4.17
N GLY A 108 -4.29 -0.62 -5.36
CA GLY A 108 -4.17 0.73 -5.92
C GLY A 108 -5.52 1.43 -6.11
N ALA A 109 -6.54 0.71 -6.57
CA ALA A 109 -7.89 1.25 -6.72
C ALA A 109 -8.54 1.55 -5.36
N TYR A 110 -8.35 0.68 -4.38
CA TYR A 110 -8.92 0.86 -3.04
C TYR A 110 -8.28 2.00 -2.28
N LEU A 111 -6.97 2.22 -2.44
CA LEU A 111 -6.30 3.39 -1.87
C LEU A 111 -6.90 4.69 -2.44
N LYS A 112 -7.17 4.73 -3.75
CA LYS A 112 -7.89 5.83 -4.41
C LYS A 112 -9.29 5.99 -3.84
N TYR A 113 -10.05 4.90 -3.70
CA TYR A 113 -11.40 4.93 -3.13
C TYR A 113 -11.44 5.29 -1.66
N ALA A 114 -10.35 5.06 -0.93
CA ALA A 114 -10.19 5.51 0.44
C ALA A 114 -9.91 7.02 0.53
N GLY A 115 -9.61 7.68 -0.60
CA GLY A 115 -9.39 9.11 -0.68
C GLY A 115 -7.92 9.52 -0.72
N PHE A 116 -7.00 8.65 -1.18
CA PHE A 116 -5.57 8.96 -1.20
C PHE A 116 -4.94 8.71 -2.57
N ASP A 117 -4.08 9.64 -2.99
CA ASP A 117 -3.26 9.56 -4.21
C ASP A 117 -1.93 8.84 -3.97
N ALA A 118 -1.44 8.84 -2.73
CA ALA A 118 -0.29 8.08 -2.30
C ALA A 118 -0.40 7.74 -0.80
N LEU A 119 0.25 6.65 -0.42
CA LEU A 119 0.52 6.27 0.95
C LEU A 119 2.04 6.25 1.12
N GLU A 120 2.56 7.03 2.06
CA GLU A 120 3.95 7.07 2.47
C GLU A 120 4.08 6.49 3.88
N ILE A 121 5.00 5.55 4.06
CA ILE A 121 5.28 4.93 5.36
C ILE A 121 6.75 5.14 5.68
N THR A 122 7.05 5.74 6.83
CA THR A 122 8.40 5.88 7.38
C THR A 122 8.48 5.31 8.80
N GLY A 123 9.69 5.29 9.36
CA GLY A 123 9.95 4.80 10.70
C GLY A 123 9.92 3.28 10.79
N ILE A 124 10.26 2.76 11.96
CA ILE A 124 10.28 1.34 12.26
C ILE A 124 9.45 1.13 13.53
N ALA A 125 8.41 0.29 13.44
CA ALA A 125 7.61 -0.05 14.60
C ALA A 125 8.40 -0.97 15.55
N GLU A 126 8.17 -0.85 16.86
CA GLU A 126 8.80 -1.70 17.88
C GLU A 126 8.34 -3.17 17.82
N LYS A 127 7.17 -3.41 17.22
CA LYS A 127 6.56 -4.73 17.03
C LYS A 127 5.89 -4.81 15.66
N ASN A 128 5.50 -6.02 15.26
CA ASN A 128 4.73 -6.22 14.03
C ASN A 128 3.35 -5.54 14.15
N VAL A 129 3.09 -4.61 13.23
CA VAL A 129 1.85 -3.83 13.19
C VAL A 129 1.21 -3.89 11.81
N MET A 130 -0.10 -3.65 11.76
CA MET A 130 -0.89 -3.48 10.57
C MET A 130 -1.47 -2.06 10.55
N ILE A 131 -1.29 -1.38 9.42
CA ILE A 131 -1.99 -0.13 9.11
C ILE A 131 -3.35 -0.51 8.50
N VAL A 132 -4.44 -0.05 9.10
CA VAL A 132 -5.81 -0.28 8.63
C VAL A 132 -6.41 1.06 8.20
N ILE A 133 -6.85 1.12 6.94
CA ILE A 133 -7.59 2.25 6.38
C ILE A 133 -9.03 1.79 6.15
N ASP A 134 -9.93 2.12 7.07
CA ASP A 134 -11.35 1.79 6.97
C ASP A 134 -12.14 2.99 6.45
N SER A 135 -12.26 3.06 5.13
CA SER A 135 -13.01 4.13 4.46
C SER A 135 -14.53 4.06 4.67
N PHE A 136 -15.07 2.92 5.11
CA PHE A 136 -16.50 2.80 5.44
C PHE A 136 -16.79 3.45 6.80
N ARG A 137 -15.86 3.35 7.74
CA ARG A 137 -15.96 3.96 9.08
C ARG A 137 -15.25 5.30 9.21
N GLY A 138 -14.56 5.76 8.16
CA GLY A 138 -13.78 6.99 8.15
C GLY A 138 -12.69 7.00 9.21
N ASP A 139 -11.98 5.88 9.38
CA ASP A 139 -10.93 5.73 10.39
C ASP A 139 -9.65 5.12 9.81
N ILE A 140 -8.51 5.57 10.33
CA ILE A 140 -7.18 5.03 10.03
C ILE A 140 -6.52 4.67 11.36
N SER A 141 -6.05 3.43 11.50
CA SER A 141 -5.47 2.94 12.75
C SER A 141 -4.21 2.12 12.51
N ILE A 142 -3.28 2.17 13.46
CA ILE A 142 -2.15 1.25 13.56
C ILE A 142 -2.50 0.26 14.67
N ILE A 143 -2.62 -1.02 14.34
CA ILE A 143 -2.98 -2.08 15.29
C ILE A 143 -1.96 -3.22 15.23
N ASP A 144 -1.98 -4.11 16.23
CA ASP A 144 -1.09 -5.27 16.25
C ASP A 144 -1.38 -6.21 15.08
N ALA A 145 -0.33 -6.67 14.40
CA ALA A 145 -0.45 -7.67 13.36
C ALA A 145 -0.43 -9.09 13.97
N PRO A 146 -1.15 -10.06 13.39
CA PRO A 146 -1.02 -11.46 13.78
C PRO A 146 0.43 -11.94 13.65
N ALA A 147 0.94 -12.62 14.67
CA ALA A 147 2.29 -13.18 14.69
C ALA A 147 2.35 -14.50 13.88
N ILE A 148 2.24 -14.40 12.55
CA ILE A 148 2.22 -15.53 11.63
C ILE A 148 3.20 -15.30 10.48
N ASP A 149 4.18 -16.20 10.37
CA ASP A 149 5.27 -16.11 9.39
C ASP A 149 4.87 -16.54 7.97
N GLN A 150 4.01 -17.55 7.88
CA GLN A 150 3.57 -18.11 6.59
C GLN A 150 2.54 -17.18 5.95
N VAL A 151 2.87 -16.60 4.80
CA VAL A 151 2.07 -15.56 4.14
C VAL A 151 0.62 -15.98 3.90
N PHE A 152 0.35 -17.23 3.50
CA PHE A 152 -1.02 -17.70 3.28
C PHE A 152 -1.79 -17.91 4.59
N ASN A 153 -1.11 -18.30 5.67
CA ASN A 153 -1.75 -18.41 6.99
C ASN A 153 -2.04 -17.02 7.56
N LEU A 154 -1.12 -16.06 7.36
CA LEU A 154 -1.32 -14.66 7.71
C LEU A 154 -2.48 -14.04 6.93
N GLU A 155 -2.58 -14.35 5.62
CA GLU A 155 -3.71 -13.94 4.78
C GLU A 155 -5.04 -14.42 5.39
N HIS A 156 -5.16 -15.70 5.73
CA HIS A 156 -6.38 -16.24 6.34
C HIS A 156 -6.72 -15.54 7.67
N ALA A 157 -5.74 -15.36 8.56
CA ALA A 157 -5.96 -14.71 9.85
C ALA A 157 -6.44 -13.25 9.70
N ILE A 158 -5.83 -12.47 8.79
CA ILE A 158 -6.24 -11.08 8.52
C ILE A 158 -7.67 -11.05 7.96
N ILE A 159 -7.99 -11.94 7.02
CA ILE A 159 -9.34 -12.01 6.43
C ILE A 159 -10.38 -12.36 7.49
N GLU A 160 -10.12 -13.37 8.33
CA GLU A 160 -11.03 -13.76 9.40
C GLU A 160 -11.26 -12.62 10.40
N GLN A 161 -10.19 -11.95 10.83
CA GLN A 161 -10.27 -10.81 11.73
C GLN A 161 -11.13 -9.68 11.15
N LEU A 162 -10.93 -9.32 9.88
CA LEU A 162 -11.69 -8.26 9.23
C LEU A 162 -13.14 -8.67 8.94
N MET A 163 -13.41 -9.95 8.66
CA MET A 163 -14.77 -10.47 8.51
C MET A 163 -15.54 -10.45 9.83
N GLN A 164 -14.89 -10.83 10.94
CA GLN A 164 -15.49 -10.72 12.27
C GLN A 164 -15.78 -9.27 12.66
N ALA A 165 -14.95 -8.33 12.18
CA ALA A 165 -15.21 -6.90 12.30
C ALA A 165 -16.33 -6.38 11.38
N GLY A 166 -16.95 -7.24 10.56
CA GLY A 166 -18.12 -6.92 9.73
C GLY A 166 -17.81 -6.56 8.28
N HIS A 167 -16.57 -6.76 7.81
CA HIS A 167 -16.20 -6.46 6.43
C HIS A 167 -16.44 -7.66 5.49
N GLU A 168 -17.05 -7.41 4.34
CA GLU A 168 -17.18 -8.42 3.29
C GLU A 168 -15.84 -8.68 2.59
N LYS A 169 -15.56 -9.93 2.22
CA LYS A 169 -14.32 -10.34 1.52
C LYS A 169 -13.98 -9.47 0.30
N LYS A 170 -14.99 -9.12 -0.50
CA LYS A 170 -14.81 -8.29 -1.70
C LYS A 170 -14.30 -6.89 -1.40
N ASN A 171 -14.52 -6.38 -0.19
CA ASN A 171 -14.13 -5.05 0.27
C ASN A 171 -12.77 -5.05 1.00
N ILE A 172 -12.11 -6.21 1.12
CA ILE A 172 -10.85 -6.37 1.82
C ILE A 172 -9.72 -6.49 0.78
N VAL A 173 -8.74 -5.60 0.90
CA VAL A 173 -7.46 -5.66 0.18
C VAL A 173 -6.36 -5.30 1.15
N PHE A 174 -5.21 -5.93 1.02
CA PHE A 174 -4.08 -5.64 1.92
C PHE A 174 -2.76 -6.05 1.30
N LEU A 175 -1.69 -5.56 1.90
CA LEU A 175 -0.32 -5.90 1.53
C LEU A 175 0.33 -6.66 2.67
N THR A 176 1.18 -7.65 2.33
CA THR A 176 2.06 -8.28 3.31
C THR A 176 3.46 -8.44 2.75
N THR A 177 4.43 -8.36 3.64
CA THR A 177 5.80 -8.78 3.40
C THR A 177 6.00 -10.07 4.21
N GLY A 178 6.37 -11.17 3.55
CA GLY A 178 6.61 -12.44 4.25
C GLY A 178 7.94 -12.43 4.99
N VAL A 179 8.30 -13.53 5.66
CA VAL A 179 9.60 -13.69 6.37
C VAL A 179 10.85 -13.48 5.51
N GLY A 180 10.70 -13.55 4.18
CA GLY A 180 11.79 -13.16 3.27
C GLY A 180 12.22 -11.71 3.48
N ALA A 181 11.30 -10.83 3.86
CA ALA A 181 11.60 -9.43 4.11
C ALA A 181 12.69 -9.23 5.17
N SER A 182 12.60 -9.99 6.27
CA SER A 182 13.55 -9.89 7.37
C SER A 182 14.86 -10.63 7.15
N THR A 183 14.99 -11.41 6.05
CA THR A 183 16.11 -12.36 5.87
C THR A 183 16.82 -12.26 4.54
N THR A 184 16.30 -11.50 3.57
CA THR A 184 16.92 -11.30 2.26
C THR A 184 16.80 -9.86 1.80
N ASN A 185 17.72 -9.43 0.94
CA ASN A 185 17.65 -8.16 0.22
C ASN A 185 16.79 -8.24 -1.06
N TYR A 186 16.25 -9.42 -1.38
CA TYR A 186 15.34 -9.65 -2.52
C TYR A 186 13.94 -10.04 -2.05
N GLY A 187 13.34 -9.23 -1.19
CA GLY A 187 11.99 -9.41 -0.68
C GLY A 187 10.90 -8.93 -1.66
N CYS A 188 9.74 -9.56 -1.57
CA CYS A 188 8.55 -9.23 -2.37
C CYS A 188 7.44 -8.69 -1.46
N ILE A 189 6.77 -7.64 -1.93
CA ILE A 189 5.51 -7.17 -1.37
C ILE A 189 4.38 -7.94 -2.05
N ASN A 190 3.57 -8.63 -1.27
CA ASN A 190 2.41 -9.39 -1.72
C ASN A 190 1.16 -8.51 -1.62
N SER A 191 0.40 -8.39 -2.71
CA SER A 191 -0.87 -7.67 -2.77
C SER A 191 -2.03 -8.65 -2.92
N HIS A 192 -2.86 -8.70 -1.90
CA HIS A 192 -3.96 -9.66 -1.75
C HIS A 192 -5.30 -8.99 -2.07
N TYR A 193 -6.14 -9.68 -2.84
CA TYR A 193 -7.47 -9.20 -3.22
C TYR A 193 -8.41 -10.37 -3.51
N PHE A 194 -9.70 -10.19 -3.23
CA PHE A 194 -10.70 -11.21 -3.49
C PHE A 194 -11.24 -11.14 -4.93
N ASP A 195 -11.10 -12.23 -5.67
CA ASP A 195 -11.61 -12.39 -7.03
C ASP A 195 -12.91 -13.19 -7.02
N VAL A 196 -14.05 -12.47 -7.02
CA VAL A 196 -15.41 -13.05 -6.93
C VAL A 196 -15.72 -13.96 -8.13
N ALA A 197 -15.09 -13.73 -9.28
CA ALA A 197 -15.37 -14.48 -10.50
C ALA A 197 -14.67 -15.84 -10.54
N LYS A 198 -13.69 -16.09 -9.67
CA LYS A 198 -12.90 -17.32 -9.70
C LYS A 198 -13.56 -18.45 -8.91
N PRO A 199 -13.77 -19.63 -9.49
CA PRO A 199 -14.26 -20.79 -8.76
C PRO A 199 -13.18 -21.35 -7.82
N ALA A 200 -13.56 -21.72 -6.60
CA ALA A 200 -12.71 -22.40 -5.64
C ALA A 200 -13.52 -23.42 -4.83
N HIS A 201 -13.11 -24.69 -4.85
CA HIS A 201 -13.68 -25.78 -4.05
C HIS A 201 -15.22 -25.86 -4.07
N GLY A 202 -15.84 -25.74 -5.24
CA GLY A 202 -17.30 -25.79 -5.40
C GLY A 202 -18.04 -24.51 -5.00
N THR A 203 -17.33 -23.46 -4.58
CA THR A 203 -17.85 -22.11 -4.32
C THR A 203 -17.27 -21.09 -5.30
N LYS A 204 -17.87 -19.90 -5.37
CA LYS A 204 -17.31 -18.76 -6.12
C LYS A 204 -16.53 -17.86 -5.17
N GLY A 205 -15.37 -17.40 -5.63
CA GLY A 205 -14.52 -16.45 -4.93
C GLY A 205 -13.23 -17.08 -4.39
N LEU A 206 -12.09 -16.45 -4.68
CA LEU A 206 -10.78 -16.83 -4.13
C LEU A 206 -9.95 -15.58 -3.88
N PHE A 207 -9.21 -15.53 -2.76
CA PHE A 207 -8.17 -14.51 -2.58
C PHE A 207 -6.98 -14.82 -3.49
N ARG A 208 -6.55 -13.81 -4.23
CA ARG A 208 -5.45 -13.90 -5.17
C ARG A 208 -4.36 -12.94 -4.74
N THR A 209 -3.13 -13.35 -4.99
CA THR A 209 -1.95 -12.54 -4.72
C THR A 209 -1.30 -12.07 -6.01
N LYS A 210 -0.89 -10.81 -6.04
CA LYS A 210 0.08 -10.25 -7.01
C LYS A 210 1.31 -9.78 -6.25
N GLN A 211 2.44 -9.62 -6.93
CA GLN A 211 3.69 -9.29 -6.27
C GLN A 211 4.35 -8.04 -6.87
N ALA A 212 4.91 -7.22 -5.99
CA ALA A 212 5.90 -6.20 -6.29
C ALA A 212 7.25 -6.65 -5.72
N GLY A 213 8.12 -7.19 -6.58
CA GLY A 213 9.40 -7.75 -6.15
C GLY A 213 10.61 -7.36 -7.00
N ARG A 214 10.42 -6.65 -8.12
CA ARG A 214 11.49 -6.41 -9.11
C ARG A 214 12.72 -5.70 -8.53
N THR A 215 12.53 -4.91 -7.48
CA THR A 215 13.56 -4.06 -6.89
C THR A 215 13.84 -4.40 -5.42
N GLY A 216 13.40 -5.56 -4.92
CA GLY A 216 13.69 -6.01 -3.56
C GLY A 216 13.15 -5.09 -2.45
N LEU A 217 12.05 -4.34 -2.71
CA LEU A 217 11.51 -3.37 -1.72
C LEU A 217 10.72 -4.02 -0.60
N GLY A 218 10.45 -5.33 -0.68
CA GLY A 218 9.76 -6.05 0.38
C GLY A 218 10.72 -6.60 1.42
N SER A 219 11.81 -5.88 1.71
CA SER A 219 12.95 -6.22 2.56
C SER A 219 13.18 -5.10 3.56
#